data_AF-A0A727KF75-F1
#
_entry.id   AF-A0A727KF75-F1
#
_cell.length_a   1.000
_cell.length_b   1.000
_cell.length_c   1.000
_cell.angle_alpha   90.00
_cell.angle_beta   90.00
_cell.angle_gamma   90.00
#
_symmetry.space_group_name_H-M   'P 1'
#
loop_
_entity.id
_entity.type
_entity.pdbx_description
1 polymer ?
#
loop_
_entity_poly.entity_id
_entity_poly.type
_entity_poly.pdbx_seq_one_letter_code
_entity_poly.pdbx_strand_id
1 'polypeptide(L)'
;MIIPTQETYDELQRAYEFFNQRLFDSALPPCLITLQREKRTYGYFSNGRFVGRSTGQIVDEIAMNPVYFSIRTIRDTLSTLVHEMVHQLQQHTGKPGRRGYHNKEWAAMMERIGLIPSDTGQPGGKRVGESMSHYIEDGGAFDTACKELLTTEFKLSWLDRFPPHKPTPPTPTGADGKGYVDDEDYEDEGYGDDGELDDEITQALSLVNPPPDTPVNKSNRTKYTCPKCHTNVWGKPGLILYCGGEHCGKAEYQPT
;
A
#
# COMPACT_ATOMS: atom_id res chain seq x y z
N MET A 1 20.35 13.99 20.72
CA MET A 1 20.71 12.80 19.91
C MET A 1 19.41 12.29 19.32
N ILE A 2 19.33 12.15 18.00
CA ILE A 2 18.13 11.60 17.35
C ILE A 2 18.14 10.09 17.57
N ILE A 3 17.01 9.52 17.99
CA ILE A 3 16.81 8.07 18.16
C ILE A 3 15.75 7.64 17.14
N PRO A 4 16.14 7.22 15.92
CA PRO A 4 15.22 7.05 14.78
C PRO A 4 14.01 6.16 15.09
N THR A 5 14.24 5.05 15.79
CA THR A 5 13.17 4.13 16.20
C THR A 5 12.16 4.83 17.11
N GLN A 6 12.63 5.53 18.15
CA GLN A 6 11.74 6.20 19.09
C GLN A 6 10.97 7.32 18.39
N GLU A 7 11.65 8.14 17.60
CA GLU A 7 11.05 9.24 16.85
C GLU A 7 9.95 8.74 15.90
N THR A 8 10.23 7.68 15.14
CA THR A 8 9.24 7.08 14.22
C THR A 8 7.99 6.61 14.96
N TYR A 9 8.16 5.89 16.08
CA TYR A 9 7.01 5.37 16.82
C TYR A 9 6.29 6.45 17.62
N ASP A 10 6.98 7.50 18.07
CA ASP A 10 6.35 8.68 18.70
C ASP A 10 5.49 9.45 17.69
N GLU A 11 5.97 9.64 16.47
CA GLU A 11 5.20 10.26 15.38
C GLU A 11 3.95 9.45 15.03
N LEU A 12 4.10 8.13 14.80
CA LEU A 12 2.96 7.26 14.51
C LEU A 12 1.95 7.19 15.66
N GLN A 13 2.44 7.10 16.91
CA GLN A 13 1.59 7.09 18.10
C GLN A 13 0.83 8.41 18.24
N ARG A 14 1.50 9.55 18.03
CA ARG A 14 0.87 10.88 18.07
C ARG A 14 -0.24 11.00 17.02
N ALA A 15 0.01 10.53 15.79
CA ALA A 15 -1.01 10.54 14.74
C ALA A 15 -2.23 9.70 15.14
N TYR A 16 -1.99 8.47 15.62
CA TYR A 16 -3.05 7.58 16.07
C TYR A 16 -3.90 8.20 17.18
N GLU A 17 -3.27 8.72 18.25
CA GLU A 17 -3.97 9.36 19.36
C GLU A 17 -4.76 10.59 18.92
N PHE A 18 -4.17 11.43 18.07
CA PHE A 18 -4.81 12.61 17.53
C PHE A 18 -6.07 12.25 16.72
N PHE A 19 -5.97 11.31 15.78
CA PHE A 19 -7.13 10.90 14.99
C PHE A 19 -8.16 10.13 15.82
N ASN A 20 -7.74 9.32 16.79
CA ASN A 20 -8.66 8.64 17.71
C ASN A 20 -9.51 9.67 18.47
N GLN A 21 -8.88 10.72 18.98
CA GLN A 21 -9.59 11.80 19.65
C GLN A 21 -10.53 12.57 18.70
N ARG A 22 -10.06 12.90 17.48
CA ARG A 22 -10.79 13.81 16.58
C ARG A 22 -11.86 13.17 15.72
N LEU A 23 -11.66 11.92 15.32
CA LEU A 23 -12.53 11.22 14.36
C LEU A 23 -13.31 10.08 15.00
N PHE A 24 -12.89 9.59 16.17
CA PHE A 24 -13.44 8.38 16.78
C PHE A 24 -13.90 8.59 18.23
N ASP A 25 -13.98 9.84 18.72
CA ASP A 25 -14.37 10.17 20.10
C ASP A 25 -13.58 9.41 21.18
N SER A 26 -12.30 9.12 20.90
CA SER A 26 -11.42 8.30 21.73
C SER A 26 -11.94 6.87 22.00
N ALA A 27 -12.79 6.34 21.11
CA ALA A 27 -13.40 5.02 21.27
C ALA A 27 -12.46 3.85 20.95
N LEU A 28 -11.36 4.07 20.21
CA LEU A 28 -10.46 2.99 19.81
C LEU A 28 -9.51 2.60 20.94
N PRO A 29 -9.34 1.29 21.23
CA PRO A 29 -8.38 0.83 22.22
C PRO A 29 -6.94 1.01 21.69
N PRO A 30 -5.93 1.10 22.57
CA PRO A 30 -4.53 1.08 22.12
C PRO A 30 -4.20 -0.18 21.32
N CYS A 31 -3.39 -0.03 20.27
CA CYS A 31 -2.88 -1.13 19.45
C CYS A 31 -1.36 -1.04 19.30
N LEU A 32 -0.74 -2.11 18.80
CA LEU A 32 0.64 -2.04 18.33
C LEU A 32 0.67 -1.55 16.89
N ILE A 33 1.32 -0.40 16.66
CA ILE A 33 1.62 0.07 15.31
C ILE A 33 2.92 -0.62 14.87
N THR A 34 2.94 -1.22 13.67
CA THR A 34 4.13 -1.88 13.13
C THR A 34 4.47 -1.34 11.75
N LEU A 35 5.74 -1.42 11.37
CA LEU A 35 6.19 -1.11 10.01
C LEU A 35 6.45 -2.42 9.25
N GLN A 36 5.68 -2.68 8.20
CA GLN A 36 5.71 -3.94 7.44
C GLN A 36 5.91 -3.67 5.96
N ARG A 37 6.92 -4.32 5.35
CA ARG A 37 7.22 -4.20 3.91
C ARG A 37 6.48 -5.31 3.16
N GLU A 38 5.17 -5.15 3.04
CA GLU A 38 4.34 -6.07 2.27
C GLU A 38 4.10 -5.58 0.85
N LYS A 39 4.02 -6.50 -0.11
CA LYS A 39 3.76 -6.13 -1.49
C LYS A 39 2.31 -5.66 -1.64
N ARG A 40 2.08 -4.65 -2.48
CA ARG A 40 0.74 -4.22 -2.94
C ARG A 40 -0.24 -3.76 -1.85
N THR A 41 0.23 -3.41 -0.65
CA THR A 41 -0.62 -2.77 0.39
C THR A 41 0.07 -1.57 1.05
N TYR A 42 -0.68 -0.51 1.33
CA TYR A 42 -0.21 0.66 2.08
C TYR A 42 -0.22 0.44 3.60
N GLY A 43 -1.08 -0.46 4.08
CA GLY A 43 -1.24 -0.79 5.49
C GLY A 43 -2.24 -1.95 5.68
N TYR A 44 -2.39 -2.45 6.90
CA TYR A 44 -3.45 -3.40 7.23
C TYR A 44 -3.73 -3.43 8.73
N PHE A 45 -4.97 -3.78 9.08
CA PHE A 45 -5.38 -4.08 10.45
C PHE A 45 -5.41 -5.60 10.73
N SER A 46 -4.97 -6.01 11.92
CA SER A 46 -5.16 -7.37 12.44
C SER A 46 -5.68 -7.37 13.87
N ASN A 47 -6.91 -7.86 14.05
CA ASN A 47 -7.55 -8.04 15.36
C ASN A 47 -6.75 -9.00 16.27
N GLY A 48 -6.50 -8.58 17.51
CA GLY A 48 -5.93 -9.40 18.58
C GLY A 48 -4.62 -10.11 18.21
N ARG A 49 -3.78 -9.46 17.41
CA ARG A 49 -2.57 -10.07 16.84
C ARG A 49 -1.50 -10.38 17.86
N PHE A 50 -1.36 -9.53 18.88
CA PHE A 50 -0.28 -9.59 19.84
C PHE A 50 -0.78 -9.87 21.25
N VAL A 51 0.08 -10.50 22.05
CA VAL A 51 -0.18 -10.80 23.46
C VAL A 51 0.98 -10.36 24.34
N GLY A 52 0.68 -9.62 25.41
CA GLY A 52 1.66 -9.19 26.40
C GLY A 52 2.17 -10.39 27.21
N ARG A 53 3.48 -10.65 27.19
CA ARG A 53 4.07 -11.82 27.87
C ARG A 53 3.78 -11.87 29.38
N SER A 54 3.81 -10.72 30.06
CA SER A 54 3.61 -10.62 31.50
C SER A 54 2.14 -10.44 31.91
N THR A 55 1.36 -9.73 31.09
CA THR A 55 -0.03 -9.37 31.41
C THR A 55 -1.07 -10.30 30.80
N GLY A 56 -0.70 -11.05 29.76
CA GLY A 56 -1.64 -11.80 28.92
C GLY A 56 -2.57 -10.91 28.10
N GLN A 57 -2.38 -9.58 28.12
CA GLN A 57 -3.23 -8.63 27.42
C GLN A 57 -3.11 -8.85 25.91
N ILE A 58 -4.23 -9.08 25.24
CA ILE A 58 -4.30 -9.16 23.78
C ILE A 58 -4.58 -7.77 23.23
N VAL A 59 -3.82 -7.37 22.21
CA VAL A 59 -3.97 -6.08 21.53
C VAL A 59 -3.95 -6.27 20.01
N ASP A 60 -4.57 -5.34 19.30
CA ASP A 60 -4.60 -5.32 17.85
C ASP A 60 -3.25 -4.89 17.26
N GLU A 61 -3.12 -5.09 15.95
CA GLU A 61 -2.08 -4.52 15.11
C GLU A 61 -2.69 -3.55 14.08
N ILE A 62 -2.04 -2.40 13.91
CA ILE A 62 -2.15 -1.60 12.68
C ILE A 62 -0.76 -1.55 12.06
N ALA A 63 -0.60 -2.19 10.92
CA ALA A 63 0.63 -2.17 10.15
C ALA A 63 0.59 -1.05 9.12
N MET A 64 1.66 -0.26 9.06
CA MET A 64 1.90 0.75 8.03
C MET A 64 3.06 0.31 7.13
N ASN A 65 2.99 0.59 5.84
CA ASN A 65 4.03 0.20 4.91
C ASN A 65 4.97 1.36 4.55
N PRO A 66 6.20 1.40 5.11
CA PRO A 66 7.10 2.53 4.93
C PRO A 66 7.63 2.67 3.49
N VAL A 67 7.51 1.63 2.65
CA VAL A 67 8.02 1.70 1.25
C VAL A 67 7.30 2.72 0.39
N TYR A 68 6.11 3.17 0.81
CA TYR A 68 5.31 4.16 0.09
C TYR A 68 5.41 5.58 0.64
N PHE A 69 6.07 5.79 1.80
CA PHE A 69 6.11 7.10 2.45
C PHE A 69 6.85 8.16 1.63
N SER A 70 7.75 7.76 0.72
CA SER A 70 8.48 8.67 -0.16
C SER A 70 7.77 8.99 -1.48
N ILE A 71 6.64 8.33 -1.75
CA ILE A 71 5.88 8.47 -3.00
C ILE A 71 4.39 8.75 -2.75
N ARG A 72 4.06 9.14 -1.52
CA ARG A 72 2.75 9.61 -1.06
C ARG A 72 2.98 10.82 -0.18
N THR A 73 2.04 11.76 -0.18
CA THR A 73 2.05 12.85 0.79
C THR A 73 1.84 12.30 2.22
N ILE A 74 2.21 13.06 3.24
CA ILE A 74 1.90 12.74 4.64
C ILE A 74 0.37 12.67 4.78
N ARG A 75 -0.39 13.57 4.15
CA ARG A 75 -1.87 13.54 4.13
C ARG A 75 -2.40 12.19 3.64
N ASP A 76 -1.90 11.72 2.51
CA ASP A 76 -2.33 10.43 1.93
C ASP A 76 -1.85 9.24 2.76
N THR A 77 -0.67 9.32 3.37
CA THR A 77 -0.13 8.29 4.26
C THR A 77 -0.95 8.18 5.55
N LEU A 78 -1.31 9.31 6.15
CA LEU A 78 -2.15 9.34 7.34
C LEU A 78 -3.59 8.91 7.04
N SER A 79 -4.09 9.11 5.82
CA SER A 79 -5.40 8.59 5.42
C SER A 79 -5.44 7.06 5.42
N THR A 80 -4.31 6.40 5.12
CA THR A 80 -4.17 4.94 5.26
C THR A 80 -4.20 4.53 6.73
N LEU A 81 -3.49 5.22 7.62
CA LEU A 81 -3.58 4.95 9.06
C LEU A 81 -5.02 5.00 9.55
N VAL A 82 -5.75 6.06 9.17
CA VAL A 82 -7.14 6.25 9.57
C VAL A 82 -8.09 5.22 8.93
N HIS A 83 -7.83 4.77 7.70
CA HIS A 83 -8.53 3.64 7.09
C HIS A 83 -8.42 2.38 7.97
N GLU A 84 -7.21 2.03 8.40
CA GLU A 84 -7.01 0.88 9.30
C GLU A 84 -7.64 1.09 10.69
N MET A 85 -7.71 2.33 11.16
CA MET A 85 -8.45 2.67 12.39
C MET A 85 -9.97 2.45 12.23
N VAL A 86 -10.55 2.60 11.03
CA VAL A 86 -11.95 2.23 10.78
C VAL A 86 -12.15 0.72 10.81
N HIS A 87 -11.18 -0.07 10.34
CA HIS A 87 -11.23 -1.52 10.53
C HIS A 87 -11.22 -1.89 12.02
N GLN A 88 -10.38 -1.23 12.81
CA GLN A 88 -10.37 -1.41 14.26
C GLN A 88 -11.70 -0.99 14.89
N LEU A 89 -12.28 0.16 14.50
CA LEU A 89 -13.60 0.60 14.97
C LEU A 89 -14.65 -0.48 14.72
N GLN A 90 -14.75 -0.95 13.47
CA GLN A 90 -15.72 -1.95 13.10
C GLN A 90 -15.52 -3.25 13.88
N GLN A 91 -14.27 -3.65 14.12
CA GLN A 91 -13.96 -4.87 14.87
C GLN A 91 -14.46 -4.80 16.32
N HIS A 92 -14.37 -3.63 16.97
CA HIS A 92 -14.73 -3.47 18.39
C HIS A 92 -16.17 -3.04 18.62
N THR A 93 -16.79 -2.32 17.68
CA THR A 93 -18.14 -1.74 17.87
C THR A 93 -19.15 -2.17 16.81
N GLY A 94 -18.70 -2.80 15.73
CA GLY A 94 -19.50 -3.17 14.57
C GLY A 94 -19.58 -4.67 14.34
N LYS A 95 -19.87 -5.05 13.10
CA LYS A 95 -20.03 -6.41 12.61
C LYS A 95 -19.24 -6.57 11.30
N PRO A 96 -17.92 -6.85 11.39
CA PRO A 96 -17.14 -7.10 10.19
C PRO A 96 -17.71 -8.28 9.41
N GLY A 97 -17.60 -8.20 8.08
CA GLY A 97 -18.06 -9.24 7.19
C GLY A 97 -17.13 -10.45 7.16
N ARG A 98 -17.24 -11.23 6.08
CA ARG A 98 -16.24 -12.26 5.76
C ARG A 98 -14.85 -11.61 5.62
N ARG A 99 -13.80 -12.38 5.91
CA ARG A 99 -12.40 -11.92 5.84
C ARG A 99 -12.11 -11.20 4.52
N GLY A 100 -11.53 -10.00 4.62
CA GLY A 100 -11.15 -9.14 3.49
C GLY A 100 -12.30 -8.34 2.86
N TYR A 101 -13.56 -8.64 3.18
CA TYR A 101 -14.69 -7.94 2.56
C TYR A 101 -15.11 -6.70 3.36
N HIS A 102 -15.00 -5.55 2.71
CA HIS A 102 -15.44 -4.25 3.17
C HIS A 102 -16.94 -4.12 2.93
N ASN A 103 -17.72 -4.25 4.00
CA ASN A 103 -19.18 -4.23 3.92
C ASN A 103 -19.76 -2.80 4.01
N LYS A 104 -21.09 -2.70 3.94
CA LYS A 104 -21.80 -1.40 3.99
C LYS A 104 -21.61 -0.65 5.31
N GLU A 105 -21.40 -1.36 6.42
CA GLU A 105 -21.19 -0.74 7.73
C GLU A 105 -19.80 -0.07 7.78
N TRP A 106 -18.77 -0.77 7.32
CA TRP A 106 -17.43 -0.20 7.16
C TRP A 106 -17.46 1.02 6.23
N ALA A 107 -18.15 0.93 5.09
CA ALA A 107 -18.27 2.03 4.15
C ALA A 107 -18.94 3.26 4.77
N ALA A 108 -19.98 3.06 5.57
CA ALA A 108 -20.65 4.14 6.30
C ALA A 108 -19.76 4.75 7.40
N MET A 109 -18.92 3.96 8.06
CA MET A 109 -17.94 4.46 9.04
C MET A 109 -16.86 5.32 8.38
N MET A 110 -16.32 4.88 7.24
CA MET A 110 -15.37 5.65 6.43
C MET A 110 -15.97 7.00 6.00
N GLU A 111 -17.17 7.01 5.44
CA GLU A 111 -17.82 8.23 4.96
C GLU A 111 -18.07 9.25 6.08
N ARG A 112 -18.43 8.79 7.27
CA ARG A 112 -18.64 9.66 8.44
C ARG A 112 -17.40 10.44 8.84
N ILE A 113 -16.22 9.91 8.56
CA ILE A 113 -14.95 10.56 8.87
C ILE A 113 -14.35 11.27 7.64
N GLY A 114 -15.08 11.39 6.53
CA GLY A 114 -14.59 12.08 5.32
C GLY A 114 -13.55 11.29 4.50
N LEU A 115 -13.46 9.98 4.69
CA LEU A 115 -12.77 9.08 3.77
C LEU A 115 -13.81 8.36 2.94
N ILE A 116 -13.83 8.56 1.61
CA ILE A 116 -14.90 8.02 0.77
C ILE A 116 -14.45 6.71 0.15
N PRO A 117 -15.09 5.56 0.47
CA PRO A 117 -14.75 4.26 -0.09
C PRO A 117 -14.82 4.23 -1.61
N SER A 118 -13.80 3.64 -2.22
CA SER A 118 -13.75 3.43 -3.67
C SER A 118 -12.86 2.25 -4.02
N ASP A 119 -13.35 1.30 -4.83
CA ASP A 119 -12.52 0.22 -5.39
C ASP A 119 -11.44 0.72 -6.37
N THR A 120 -11.61 1.95 -6.86
CA THR A 120 -10.65 2.64 -7.73
C THR A 120 -9.82 3.69 -6.99
N GLY A 121 -10.12 3.96 -5.72
CA GLY A 121 -9.54 5.10 -5.01
C GLY A 121 -9.95 6.46 -5.58
N GLN A 122 -10.94 6.52 -6.47
CA GLN A 122 -11.44 7.74 -7.13
C GLN A 122 -12.97 7.86 -7.04
N PRO A 123 -13.54 9.07 -7.23
CA PRO A 123 -14.99 9.25 -7.33
C PRO A 123 -15.62 8.34 -8.40
N GLY A 124 -16.78 7.76 -8.08
CA GLY A 124 -17.51 6.86 -8.99
C GLY A 124 -17.16 5.37 -8.87
N GLY A 125 -16.14 5.01 -8.09
CA GLY A 125 -15.87 3.61 -7.75
C GLY A 125 -16.97 2.98 -6.88
N LYS A 126 -16.94 1.64 -6.78
CA LYS A 126 -17.81 0.90 -5.86
C LYS A 126 -17.44 1.26 -4.43
N ARG A 127 -18.40 1.13 -3.51
CA ARG A 127 -18.23 1.46 -2.09
C ARG A 127 -17.96 0.26 -1.18
N VAL A 128 -18.09 -0.96 -1.70
CA VAL A 128 -17.94 -2.23 -0.96
C VAL A 128 -17.29 -3.30 -1.84
N GLY A 129 -16.52 -4.21 -1.25
CA GLY A 129 -15.73 -5.18 -2.02
C GLY A 129 -14.62 -5.85 -1.21
N GLU A 130 -13.87 -6.76 -1.84
CA GLU A 130 -12.71 -7.42 -1.22
C GLU A 130 -11.44 -6.56 -1.23
N SER A 131 -11.33 -5.67 -2.22
CA SER A 131 -10.17 -4.79 -2.38
C SER A 131 -10.70 -3.38 -2.52
N MET A 132 -10.69 -2.65 -1.42
CA MET A 132 -11.19 -1.30 -1.34
C MET A 132 -10.05 -0.34 -1.03
N SER A 133 -10.13 0.83 -1.64
CA SER A 133 -9.36 2.00 -1.25
C SER A 133 -10.34 3.11 -0.85
N HIS A 134 -9.86 4.35 -0.84
CA HIS A 134 -10.65 5.54 -0.59
C HIS A 134 -10.02 6.74 -1.29
N TYR A 135 -10.82 7.78 -1.48
CA TYR A 135 -10.31 9.14 -1.69
C TYR A 135 -10.68 10.00 -0.49
N ILE A 136 -9.95 11.09 -0.32
CA ILE A 136 -10.20 12.05 0.76
C ILE A 136 -11.28 13.03 0.29
N GLU A 137 -12.33 13.22 1.08
CA GLU A 137 -13.29 14.30 0.85
C GLU A 137 -12.67 15.64 1.25
N ASP A 138 -12.50 16.55 0.30
CA ASP A 138 -11.96 17.88 0.58
C ASP A 138 -12.90 18.67 1.51
N GLY A 139 -12.34 19.21 2.58
CA GLY A 139 -13.10 19.85 3.66
C GLY A 139 -13.86 18.87 4.56
N GLY A 140 -13.77 17.56 4.31
CA GLY A 140 -14.32 16.51 5.16
C GLY A 140 -13.64 16.44 6.53
N ALA A 141 -14.15 15.57 7.41
CA ALA A 141 -13.68 15.48 8.79
C ALA A 141 -12.20 15.07 8.88
N PHE A 142 -11.78 14.04 8.14
CA PHE A 142 -10.38 13.62 8.05
C PHE A 142 -9.50 14.75 7.50
N ASP A 143 -9.89 15.38 6.39
CA ASP A 143 -9.11 16.44 5.78
C ASP A 143 -8.88 17.61 6.74
N THR A 144 -9.94 18.03 7.44
CA THR A 144 -9.88 19.09 8.44
C THR A 144 -8.98 18.72 9.61
N ALA A 145 -9.14 17.51 10.17
CA ALA A 145 -8.31 17.02 11.27
C ALA A 145 -6.84 16.85 10.84
N CYS A 146 -6.59 16.36 9.63
CA CYS A 146 -5.24 16.17 9.10
C CYS A 146 -4.56 17.53 8.91
N LYS A 147 -5.26 18.54 8.36
CA LYS A 147 -4.73 19.91 8.28
C LYS A 147 -4.40 20.46 9.67
N GLU A 148 -5.26 20.27 10.67
CA GLU A 148 -4.98 20.65 12.05
C GLU A 148 -3.70 19.98 12.58
N LEU A 149 -3.55 18.65 12.40
CA LEU A 149 -2.35 17.93 12.81
C LEU A 149 -1.09 18.45 12.09
N LEU A 150 -1.17 18.71 10.79
CA LEU A 150 -0.04 19.20 9.99
C LEU A 150 0.33 20.67 10.25
N THR A 151 -0.58 21.47 10.83
CA THR A 151 -0.23 22.81 11.33
C THR A 151 0.58 22.80 12.63
N THR A 152 0.66 21.64 13.30
CA THR A 152 1.57 21.45 14.44
C THR A 152 2.99 21.11 13.95
N GLU A 153 3.93 20.87 14.86
CA GLU A 153 5.26 20.35 14.50
C GLU A 153 5.25 18.86 14.10
N PHE A 154 4.11 18.33 13.61
CA PHE A 154 3.99 16.94 13.18
C PHE A 154 4.82 16.67 11.93
N LYS A 155 5.46 15.50 11.90
CA LYS A 155 6.27 15.01 10.78
C LYS A 155 6.12 13.49 10.66
N LEU A 156 6.47 12.97 9.49
CA LEU A 156 6.86 11.58 9.30
C LEU A 156 8.30 11.59 8.80
N SER A 157 9.26 11.45 9.72
CA SER A 157 10.64 11.87 9.48
C SER A 157 11.47 10.86 8.68
N TRP A 158 11.08 9.59 8.67
CA TRP A 158 11.91 8.51 8.11
C TRP A 158 11.29 7.91 6.85
N LEU A 159 12.05 7.97 5.76
CA LEU A 159 11.66 7.47 4.45
C LEU A 159 12.41 6.18 4.10
N ASP A 160 11.71 5.26 3.45
CA ASP A 160 12.36 4.16 2.76
C ASP A 160 13.07 4.64 1.51
N ARG A 161 14.37 4.34 1.40
CA ARG A 161 15.21 4.77 0.27
C ARG A 161 14.96 4.01 -1.03
N PHE A 162 14.08 3.01 -1.05
CA PHE A 162 13.83 2.18 -2.23
C PHE A 162 12.32 1.99 -2.45
N PRO A 163 11.61 3.03 -2.91
CA PRO A 163 10.18 2.91 -3.21
C PRO A 163 9.94 1.88 -4.33
N PRO A 164 8.74 1.27 -4.39
CA PRO A 164 8.46 0.18 -5.34
C PRO A 164 8.28 0.67 -6.78
N HIS A 165 7.91 1.92 -6.99
CA HIS A 165 7.76 2.57 -8.29
C HIS A 165 8.06 4.07 -8.17
N LYS A 166 8.24 4.75 -9.30
CA LYS A 166 8.18 6.21 -9.36
C LYS A 166 6.71 6.65 -9.29
N PRO A 167 6.36 7.72 -8.55
CA PRO A 167 5.02 8.27 -8.61
C PRO A 167 4.85 8.94 -9.98
N THR A 168 3.71 8.72 -10.62
CA THR A 168 3.29 9.48 -11.78
C THR A 168 2.57 10.74 -11.30
N PRO A 169 2.74 11.89 -11.97
CA PRO A 169 1.95 13.06 -11.63
C PRO A 169 0.46 12.78 -11.79
N PRO A 170 -0.39 13.48 -11.03
CA PRO A 170 -1.82 13.29 -11.08
C PRO A 170 -2.33 13.67 -12.48
N THR A 171 -2.83 12.69 -13.23
CA THR A 171 -3.51 12.93 -14.50
C THR A 171 -4.74 13.80 -14.24
N PRO A 172 -4.99 14.89 -15.00
CA PRO A 172 -6.26 15.61 -14.94
C PRO A 172 -7.38 14.67 -15.36
N THR A 173 -8.10 14.10 -14.39
CA THR A 173 -9.25 13.20 -14.58
C THR A 173 -9.03 12.11 -15.64
N GLY A 174 -8.40 11.00 -15.25
CA GLY A 174 -8.36 9.79 -16.06
C GLY A 174 -7.85 8.62 -15.24
N ALA A 175 -8.56 7.49 -15.32
CA ALA A 175 -8.22 6.15 -14.85
C ALA A 175 -6.71 5.95 -14.61
N ASP A 176 -6.26 5.48 -13.44
CA ASP A 176 -6.16 4.04 -13.24
C ASP A 176 -6.20 3.66 -11.76
N GLY A 177 -7.43 3.64 -11.23
CA GLY A 177 -7.75 2.94 -10.02
C GLY A 177 -7.90 1.44 -10.24
N LYS A 178 -6.85 0.75 -10.68
CA LYS A 178 -6.84 -0.71 -10.65
C LYS A 178 -6.19 -1.18 -9.35
N GLY A 179 -7.02 -1.64 -8.43
CA GLY A 179 -6.59 -2.67 -7.47
C GLY A 179 -5.85 -3.76 -8.26
N TYR A 180 -4.56 -3.91 -7.97
CA TYR A 180 -3.62 -4.62 -8.82
C TYR A 180 -4.08 -6.05 -9.14
N VAL A 181 -4.28 -6.28 -10.43
CA VAL A 181 -4.46 -7.60 -11.05
C VAL A 181 -3.12 -8.33 -11.08
N ASP A 182 -3.20 -9.65 -11.10
CA ASP A 182 -2.08 -10.58 -11.03
C ASP A 182 -1.11 -10.49 -12.22
N ASP A 183 0.14 -10.80 -11.89
CA ASP A 183 1.38 -11.10 -12.60
C ASP A 183 1.60 -10.86 -14.12
N GLU A 184 2.87 -10.54 -14.42
CA GLU A 184 3.58 -10.64 -15.70
C GLU A 184 3.23 -9.60 -16.79
N ASP A 185 4.28 -8.93 -17.30
CA ASP A 185 4.31 -8.10 -18.51
C ASP A 185 3.29 -6.95 -18.58
N TYR A 186 3.54 -5.88 -17.81
CA TYR A 186 2.95 -4.57 -18.10
C TYR A 186 3.83 -3.87 -19.15
N GLU A 187 3.35 -3.87 -20.41
CA GLU A 187 3.89 -2.99 -21.44
C GLU A 187 3.49 -1.55 -21.11
N ASP A 188 4.51 -0.70 -21.02
CA ASP A 188 4.44 0.73 -20.78
C ASP A 188 3.76 1.42 -21.98
N GLU A 189 2.44 1.58 -21.94
CA GLU A 189 1.74 2.48 -22.85
C GLU A 189 1.93 3.93 -22.38
N GLY A 190 3.03 4.54 -22.85
CA GLY A 190 3.34 5.94 -22.63
C GLY A 190 2.19 6.87 -23.05
N TYR A 191 1.56 7.52 -22.07
CA TYR A 191 0.67 8.64 -22.27
C TYR A 191 1.22 9.89 -21.56
N GLY A 192 1.11 11.02 -22.26
CA GLY A 192 1.86 12.25 -22.01
C GLY A 192 1.68 12.86 -20.63
N ASP A 193 2.84 13.23 -20.08
CA ASP A 193 3.13 13.81 -18.77
C ASP A 193 3.00 15.34 -18.83
N ASP A 194 1.87 15.89 -18.37
CA ASP A 194 1.66 17.34 -18.25
C ASP A 194 1.24 17.82 -16.85
N GLY A 195 1.29 16.94 -15.84
CA GLY A 195 1.05 17.29 -14.44
C GLY A 195 2.35 17.48 -13.65
N GLU A 196 2.38 18.44 -12.71
CA GLU A 196 3.48 18.54 -11.73
C GLU A 196 3.19 17.63 -10.52
N LEU A 197 4.24 16.98 -10.00
CA LEU A 197 4.17 16.24 -8.74
C LEU A 197 4.02 17.19 -7.55
N ASP A 198 3.41 16.72 -6.47
CA ASP A 198 3.35 17.46 -5.21
C ASP A 198 4.77 17.80 -4.71
N ASP A 199 4.98 19.01 -4.20
CA ASP A 199 6.27 19.50 -3.70
C ASP A 199 6.84 18.58 -2.60
N GLU A 200 5.98 18.01 -1.76
CA GLU A 200 6.35 17.09 -0.70
C GLU A 200 6.94 15.79 -1.28
N ILE A 201 6.29 15.24 -2.30
CA ILE A 201 6.75 14.05 -3.01
C ILE A 201 8.04 14.34 -3.76
N THR A 202 8.13 15.50 -4.43
CA THR A 202 9.34 15.93 -5.14
C THR A 202 10.53 16.05 -4.18
N GLN A 203 10.33 16.63 -3.00
CA GLN A 203 11.35 16.73 -1.97
C GLN A 203 11.76 15.34 -1.45
N ALA A 204 10.80 14.47 -1.14
CA ALA A 204 11.08 13.11 -0.68
C ALA A 204 11.86 12.29 -1.73
N LEU A 205 11.50 12.41 -3.01
CA LEU A 205 12.16 11.75 -4.12
C LEU A 205 13.63 12.14 -4.27
N SER A 206 13.99 13.38 -3.93
CA SER A 206 15.39 13.84 -3.94
C SER A 206 16.29 13.10 -2.93
N LEU A 207 15.70 12.42 -1.94
CA LEU A 207 16.40 11.72 -0.86
C LEU A 207 16.42 10.19 -1.01
N VAL A 208 15.69 9.64 -1.99
CA VAL A 208 15.51 8.20 -2.18
C VAL A 208 15.97 7.74 -3.56
N ASN A 209 16.08 6.42 -3.74
CA ASN A 209 16.51 5.78 -4.98
C ASN A 209 15.33 5.01 -5.59
N PRO A 210 14.48 5.65 -6.40
CA PRO A 210 13.41 4.94 -7.10
C PRO A 210 13.98 3.96 -8.13
N PRO A 211 13.18 2.95 -8.55
CA PRO A 211 13.60 2.04 -9.61
C PRO A 211 13.90 2.80 -10.91
N PRO A 212 14.81 2.28 -11.75
CA PRO A 212 15.13 2.87 -13.05
C PRO A 212 13.91 2.84 -13.99
N ASP A 213 13.82 3.80 -14.92
CA ASP A 213 12.70 3.93 -15.88
C ASP A 213 12.59 2.72 -16.81
N THR A 214 13.72 2.14 -17.20
CA THR A 214 13.73 0.90 -17.95
C THR A 214 13.72 -0.28 -16.98
N PRO A 215 12.78 -1.24 -17.14
CA PRO A 215 12.79 -2.46 -16.35
C PRO A 215 14.12 -3.19 -16.55
N VAL A 216 15.02 -3.08 -15.58
CA VAL A 216 16.23 -3.90 -15.59
C VAL A 216 15.76 -5.31 -15.24
N ASN A 217 15.92 -6.25 -16.17
CA ASN A 217 15.62 -7.65 -15.92
C ASN A 217 16.52 -8.15 -14.77
N LYS A 218 15.98 -8.18 -13.54
CA LYS A 218 16.65 -8.66 -12.33
C LYS A 218 16.62 -10.19 -12.22
N SER A 219 15.97 -10.88 -13.16
CA SER A 219 15.98 -12.33 -13.19
C SER A 219 17.38 -12.79 -13.59
N ASN A 220 18.08 -13.41 -12.65
CA ASN A 220 19.27 -14.21 -12.96
C ASN A 220 18.90 -15.52 -13.70
N ARG A 221 17.71 -15.58 -14.31
CA ARG A 221 17.18 -16.74 -15.02
C ARG A 221 16.85 -16.33 -16.45
N THR A 222 17.35 -17.10 -17.39
CA THR A 222 17.00 -17.03 -18.80
C THR A 222 15.77 -17.90 -19.02
N LYS A 223 14.82 -17.40 -19.83
CA LYS A 223 13.70 -18.21 -20.32
C LYS A 223 14.22 -19.09 -21.44
N TYR A 224 13.86 -20.36 -21.41
CA TYR A 224 14.12 -21.30 -22.49
C TYR A 224 12.79 -21.86 -22.97
N THR A 225 12.60 -21.92 -24.29
CA THR A 225 11.35 -22.37 -24.91
C THR A 225 11.61 -23.61 -25.76
N CYS A 226 10.81 -24.65 -25.56
CA CYS A 226 10.88 -25.84 -26.40
C CYS A 226 10.34 -25.50 -27.80
N PRO A 227 11.08 -25.74 -28.89
CA PRO A 227 10.64 -25.37 -30.23
C PRO A 227 9.48 -26.22 -30.77
N LYS A 228 9.10 -27.31 -30.07
CA LYS A 228 8.05 -28.23 -30.50
C LYS A 228 6.74 -28.07 -29.73
N CYS A 229 6.81 -28.10 -28.41
CA CYS A 229 5.62 -28.00 -27.55
C CYS A 229 5.41 -26.60 -26.97
N HIS A 230 6.33 -25.66 -27.23
CA HIS A 230 6.29 -24.27 -26.77
C HIS A 230 6.20 -24.10 -25.25
N THR A 231 6.48 -25.16 -24.48
CA THR A 231 6.65 -25.07 -23.03
C THR A 231 7.85 -24.19 -22.72
N ASN A 232 7.70 -23.37 -21.68
CA ASN A 232 8.74 -22.49 -21.17
C ASN A 232 9.32 -23.05 -19.87
N VAL A 233 10.63 -22.92 -19.70
CA VAL A 233 11.35 -23.21 -18.45
C VAL A 233 12.32 -22.08 -18.16
N TRP A 234 12.54 -21.76 -16.88
CA TRP A 234 13.45 -20.70 -16.45
C TRP A 234 14.60 -21.30 -15.66
N GLY A 235 15.83 -20.95 -16.01
CA GLY A 235 17.01 -21.47 -15.34
C GLY A 235 18.21 -20.54 -15.47
N LYS A 236 19.31 -20.87 -14.80
CA LYS A 236 20.56 -20.10 -14.90
C LYS A 236 20.95 -19.94 -16.38
N PRO A 237 21.50 -18.78 -16.81
CA PRO A 237 22.04 -18.61 -18.16
C PRO A 237 23.04 -19.71 -18.51
N GLY A 238 22.96 -20.22 -19.75
CA GLY A 238 23.87 -21.26 -20.28
C GLY A 238 23.52 -22.70 -19.90
N LEU A 239 22.33 -22.98 -19.37
CA LEU A 239 21.87 -24.35 -19.17
C LEU A 239 21.50 -25.00 -20.51
N ILE A 240 21.90 -26.26 -20.67
CA ILE A 240 21.47 -27.12 -21.78
C ILE A 240 20.31 -27.98 -21.26
N LEU A 241 19.12 -27.76 -21.80
CA LEU A 241 17.87 -28.39 -21.34
C LEU A 241 17.21 -29.16 -22.47
N TYR A 242 16.71 -30.36 -22.18
CA TYR A 242 16.02 -31.21 -23.14
C TYR A 242 14.56 -31.46 -22.74
N CYS A 243 13.64 -31.35 -23.69
CA CYS A 243 12.21 -31.53 -23.46
C CYS A 243 11.83 -33.01 -23.35
N GLY A 244 11.25 -33.40 -22.21
CA GLY A 244 10.76 -34.75 -21.93
C GLY A 244 9.37 -35.07 -22.50
N GLY A 245 8.74 -34.16 -23.26
CA GLY A 245 7.45 -34.41 -23.90
C GLY A 245 7.55 -35.51 -24.95
N GLU A 246 6.58 -36.44 -24.96
CA GLU A 246 6.59 -37.62 -25.83
C GLU A 246 6.71 -37.26 -27.33
N HIS A 247 6.05 -36.19 -27.77
CA HIS A 247 6.10 -35.68 -29.14
C HIS A 247 7.31 -34.77 -29.42
N CYS A 248 8.09 -34.45 -28.39
CA CYS A 248 9.22 -33.52 -28.51
C CYS A 248 10.53 -34.22 -28.88
N GLY A 249 10.64 -35.53 -28.65
CA GLY A 249 11.82 -36.31 -29.03
C GLY A 249 13.12 -35.74 -28.48
N LYS A 250 13.13 -35.29 -27.21
CA LYS A 250 14.27 -34.61 -26.57
C LYS A 250 14.75 -33.38 -27.36
N ALA A 251 13.82 -32.54 -27.83
CA ALA A 251 14.19 -31.25 -28.40
C ALA A 251 14.92 -30.41 -27.35
N GLU A 252 16.04 -29.80 -27.74
CA GLU A 252 16.76 -28.84 -26.90
C GLU A 252 15.96 -27.55 -26.81
N TYR A 253 15.75 -27.06 -25.59
CA TYR A 253 15.10 -25.76 -25.40
C TYR A 253 16.00 -24.63 -25.90
N GLN A 254 15.41 -23.63 -26.55
CA GLN A 254 16.13 -22.46 -27.07
C GLN A 254 15.99 -21.28 -26.09
N PRO A 255 17.08 -20.58 -25.74
CA PRO A 255 16.99 -19.39 -24.92
C PRO A 255 16.26 -18.26 -25.66
N THR A 256 15.40 -17.54 -24.95
CA THR A 256 14.64 -16.37 -25.43
C THR A 256 14.84 -15.19 -24.50
#